data_AF-A0A6I2V8X9-F1
#
_entry.id   AF-A0A6I2V8X9-F1
#
_cell.length_a   1.000
_cell.length_b   1.000
_cell.length_c   1.000
_cell.angle_alpha   90.00
_cell.angle_beta   90.00
_cell.angle_gamma   90.00
#
_symmetry.space_group_name_H-M   'P 1'
#
loop_
_entity.id
_entity.type
_entity.pdbx_description
1 polymer ?
#
loop_
_entity_poly.entity_id
_entity_poly.type
_entity_poly.pdbx_seq_one_letter_code
_entity_poly.pdbx_strand_id
1 'polypeptide(L)'
;MARAYTSVIALLLYTCGQRDRYGALGHPCGRAGAALTKAGKSFDVEVVDGYRLLPWTRKGKRAAVRELSGQENVPILVLDDGSVITGSGEIVRWAKASAG
;
A
#
# COMPACT_ATOMS: atom_id res chain seq x y z
N MET A 1 -13.17 29.51 16.48
CA MET A 1 -12.13 28.50 16.75
C MET A 1 -11.98 27.64 15.49
N ALA A 2 -11.20 28.11 14.50
CA ALA A 2 -10.96 27.35 13.28
C ALA A 2 -9.99 26.21 13.59
N ARG A 3 -10.48 24.97 13.52
CA ARG A 3 -9.68 23.76 13.67
C ARG A 3 -8.78 23.71 12.43
N ALA A 4 -7.47 23.87 12.61
CA ALA A 4 -6.52 23.70 11.54
C ALA A 4 -6.69 22.29 10.98
N TYR A 5 -7.13 22.18 9.73
CA TYR A 5 -6.99 20.96 8.97
C TYR A 5 -5.51 20.86 8.66
N THR A 6 -4.74 20.29 9.57
CA THR A 6 -3.43 19.74 9.22
C THR A 6 -3.73 18.83 8.05
N SER A 7 -3.33 19.23 6.84
CA SER A 7 -3.41 18.38 5.67
C SER A 7 -2.46 17.22 5.97
N VAL A 8 -3.01 16.16 6.57
CA VAL A 8 -2.27 14.92 6.78
C VAL A 8 -2.16 14.36 5.39
N ILE A 9 -1.03 14.61 4.76
CA ILE A 9 -0.73 13.95 3.51
C ILE A 9 -0.61 12.47 3.87
N ALA A 10 -1.66 11.71 3.59
CA ALA A 10 -1.82 10.35 4.08
C ALA A 10 -1.04 9.40 3.17
N LEU A 11 -0.31 8.46 3.77
CA LEU A 11 0.27 7.35 3.03
C LEU A 11 -0.86 6.53 2.40
N LEU A 12 -0.73 6.13 1.14
CA LEU A 12 -1.74 5.32 0.46
C LEU A 12 -1.17 3.93 0.10
N LEU A 13 -1.71 2.88 0.72
CA LEU A 13 -1.34 1.50 0.46
C LEU A 13 -2.32 0.87 -0.54
N TYR A 14 -1.86 0.64 -1.77
CA TYR A 14 -2.62 -0.12 -2.75
C TYR A 14 -2.51 -1.62 -2.47
N THR A 15 -3.65 -2.30 -2.40
CA THR A 15 -3.75 -3.71 -2.01
C THR A 15 -4.64 -4.50 -2.96
N CYS A 16 -4.62 -5.83 -2.87
CA CYS A 16 -5.64 -6.67 -3.50
C CYS A 16 -6.90 -6.75 -2.60
N GLY A 17 -7.90 -7.53 -2.99
CA GLY A 17 -9.14 -7.71 -2.22
C GLY A 17 -8.96 -8.19 -0.77
N GLN A 18 -7.79 -8.69 -0.41
CA GLN A 18 -7.44 -9.09 0.97
C GLN A 18 -6.98 -7.90 1.85
N ARG A 19 -6.90 -6.69 1.29
CA ARG A 19 -6.51 -5.45 1.99
C ARG A 19 -5.17 -5.62 2.73
N ASP A 20 -5.09 -5.13 3.96
CA ASP A 20 -3.98 -5.24 4.91
C ASP A 20 -4.06 -6.48 5.81
N ARG A 21 -4.86 -7.50 5.44
CA ARG A 21 -5.09 -8.69 6.25
C ARG A 21 -4.12 -9.83 5.92
N TYR A 22 -4.09 -10.82 6.80
CA TYR A 22 -3.35 -12.09 6.66
C TYR A 22 -1.81 -11.94 6.56
N GLY A 23 -1.26 -10.84 7.08
CA GLY A 23 0.19 -10.63 7.12
C GLY A 23 0.94 -11.74 7.88
N ALA A 24 0.37 -12.22 8.99
CA ALA A 24 0.92 -13.33 9.77
C ALA A 24 0.94 -14.68 9.00
N LEU A 25 0.06 -14.85 8.01
CA LEU A 25 0.02 -16.02 7.12
C LEU A 25 0.89 -15.84 5.87
N GLY A 26 1.73 -14.80 5.84
CA GLY A 26 2.66 -14.54 4.74
C GLY A 26 2.09 -13.71 3.60
N HIS A 27 0.81 -13.28 3.65
CA HIS A 27 0.22 -12.51 2.56
C HIS A 27 0.90 -11.14 2.42
N PRO A 28 1.42 -10.77 1.22
CA PRO A 28 2.29 -9.62 1.06
C PRO A 28 1.61 -8.28 1.37
N CYS A 29 0.34 -8.10 1.01
CA CYS A 29 -0.38 -6.86 1.34
C CYS A 29 -0.58 -6.70 2.85
N GLY A 30 -0.83 -7.79 3.57
CA GLY A 30 -0.95 -7.76 5.03
C GLY A 30 0.38 -7.56 5.75
N ARG A 31 1.48 -8.10 5.21
CA ARG A 31 2.83 -7.85 5.74
C ARG A 31 3.21 -6.37 5.64
N ALA A 32 2.87 -5.73 4.53
CA ALA A 32 3.07 -4.29 4.34
C ALA A 32 2.25 -3.48 5.34
N GLY A 33 0.93 -3.72 5.43
CA GLY A 33 0.05 -3.02 6.36
C GLY A 33 0.49 -3.19 7.82
N ALA A 34 0.79 -4.42 8.25
CA ALA A 34 1.26 -4.69 9.61
C ALA A 34 2.57 -3.96 9.94
N ALA A 35 3.48 -3.83 8.97
CA ALA A 35 4.72 -3.10 9.18
C ALA A 35 4.48 -1.58 9.32
N LEU A 36 3.57 -1.01 8.52
CA LEU A 36 3.19 0.40 8.63
C LEU A 36 2.52 0.69 9.98
N THR A 37 1.58 -0.16 10.40
CA THR A 37 0.95 -0.06 11.73
C THR A 37 1.99 -0.16 12.85
N LYS A 38 2.92 -1.13 12.76
CA LYS A 38 3.98 -1.29 13.75
C LYS A 38 4.92 -0.08 13.82
N ALA A 39 5.12 0.61 12.71
CA ALA A 39 5.91 1.83 12.62
C ALA A 39 5.13 3.10 13.02
N GLY A 40 3.91 2.97 13.54
CA GLY A 40 3.08 4.09 13.98
C GLY A 40 2.59 4.98 12.84
N LYS A 41 2.57 4.49 11.60
CA LYS A 41 2.15 5.27 10.43
C LYS A 41 0.63 5.20 10.25
N SER A 42 0.01 6.35 10.04
CA SER A 42 -1.35 6.46 9.53
C SER A 42 -1.34 6.31 8.01
N PHE A 43 -2.19 5.45 7.48
CA PHE A 43 -2.29 5.20 6.05
C PHE A 43 -3.71 4.80 5.65
N ASP A 44 -4.08 5.13 4.43
CA ASP A 44 -5.31 4.67 3.79
C ASP A 44 -5.03 3.41 2.95
N VAL A 45 -6.07 2.62 2.72
CA VAL A 45 -5.99 1.39 1.91
C VAL A 45 -6.87 1.51 0.68
N GLU A 46 -6.24 1.64 -0.48
CA GLU A 46 -6.93 1.58 -1.77
C GLU A 46 -6.94 0.12 -2.26
N VAL A 47 -8.12 -0.41 -2.54
CA VAL A 47 -8.28 -1.78 -3.03
C VAL A 47 -8.43 -1.77 -4.53
N VAL A 48 -7.54 -2.49 -5.20
CA VAL A 48 -7.60 -2.67 -6.65
C VAL A 48 -8.01 -4.10 -6.99
N ASP A 49 -8.90 -4.21 -7.96
CA ASP A 49 -9.48 -5.47 -8.44
C ASP A 49 -8.46 -6.36 -9.15
N GLY A 50 -8.79 -7.64 -9.23
CA GLY A 50 -8.03 -8.63 -9.99
C GLY A 50 -6.88 -9.28 -9.20
N TYR A 51 -6.69 -10.57 -9.41
CA TYR A 51 -5.77 -11.41 -8.63
C TYR A 51 -4.59 -11.89 -9.47
N ARG A 52 -3.42 -12.01 -8.84
CA ARG A 52 -2.19 -12.50 -9.52
C ARG A 52 -2.34 -13.89 -10.11
N LEU A 53 -3.03 -14.76 -9.38
CA LEU A 53 -3.21 -16.15 -9.77
C LEU A 53 -4.39 -16.35 -10.74
N LEU A 54 -5.19 -15.31 -10.99
CA LEU A 54 -6.35 -15.35 -11.90
C LEU A 54 -6.25 -14.21 -12.94
N PRO A 55 -5.35 -14.32 -13.94
CA PRO A 55 -4.99 -13.18 -14.82
C PRO A 55 -6.17 -12.56 -15.58
N TRP A 56 -7.21 -13.33 -15.92
CA TRP A 56 -8.42 -12.82 -16.58
C TRP A 56 -9.19 -11.78 -15.75
N THR A 57 -8.97 -11.75 -14.43
CA THR A 57 -9.59 -10.76 -13.52
C THR A 57 -8.86 -9.42 -13.48
N ARG A 58 -7.68 -9.28 -14.11
CA ARG A 58 -6.81 -8.09 -14.01
C ARG A 58 -7.04 -7.04 -15.09
N LYS A 59 -7.55 -7.41 -16.25
CA LYS A 59 -7.62 -6.53 -17.43
C LYS A 59 -8.40 -5.24 -17.10
N GLY A 60 -7.74 -4.09 -17.22
CA GLY A 60 -8.33 -2.77 -16.97
C GLY A 60 -8.51 -2.39 -15.49
N LYS A 61 -8.10 -3.26 -14.54
CA LYS A 61 -8.32 -3.08 -13.10
C LYS A 61 -7.10 -2.56 -12.34
N ARG A 62 -5.96 -2.40 -13.01
CA ARG A 62 -4.66 -2.06 -12.42
C ARG A 62 -4.00 -0.83 -13.06
N ALA A 63 -4.77 -0.01 -13.77
CA ALA A 63 -4.26 1.18 -14.46
C ALA A 63 -3.52 2.14 -13.52
N ALA A 64 -4.13 2.51 -12.39
CA ALA A 64 -3.49 3.38 -11.39
C ALA A 64 -2.18 2.80 -10.84
N VAL A 65 -2.16 1.49 -10.51
CA VAL A 65 -0.93 0.82 -10.03
C VAL A 65 0.16 0.86 -11.09
N ARG A 66 -0.20 0.61 -12.36
CA ARG A 66 0.73 0.64 -13.49
C ARG A 66 1.28 2.04 -13.75
N GLU A 67 0.44 3.05 -13.67
CA GLU A 67 0.85 4.46 -13.83
C GLU A 67 1.83 4.88 -12.74
N LEU A 68 1.54 4.53 -11.48
CA LEU A 68 2.37 4.89 -10.32
C LEU A 68 3.69 4.11 -10.24
N SER A 69 3.72 2.85 -10.67
CA SER A 69 4.83 1.94 -10.37
C SER A 69 5.47 1.26 -11.59
N GLY A 70 4.93 1.44 -12.78
CA GLY A 70 5.35 0.71 -13.98
C GLY A 70 4.94 -0.77 -14.00
N GLN A 71 4.25 -1.27 -12.96
CA GLN A 71 3.84 -2.66 -12.83
C GLN A 71 2.39 -2.80 -12.33
N GLU A 72 1.81 -3.99 -12.43
CA GLU A 72 0.42 -4.24 -11.99
C GLU A 72 0.34 -4.95 -10.62
N ASN A 73 1.48 -5.28 -10.01
CA ASN A 73 1.53 -6.01 -8.76
C ASN A 73 1.37 -5.10 -7.54
N VAL A 74 0.62 -5.58 -6.56
CA VAL A 74 0.46 -5.01 -5.23
C VAL A 74 1.18 -5.87 -4.19
N PRO A 75 1.58 -5.32 -3.03
CA PRO A 75 1.34 -3.93 -2.61
C PRO A 75 2.28 -2.91 -3.26
N ILE A 76 1.78 -1.69 -3.43
CA ILE A 76 2.59 -0.47 -3.60
C ILE A 76 2.16 0.54 -2.53
N LEU A 77 3.09 1.35 -2.05
CA LEU A 77 2.86 2.42 -1.09
C LEU A 77 3.19 3.75 -1.76
N VAL A 78 2.25 4.69 -1.74
CA VAL A 78 2.50 6.09 -2.10
C VAL A 78 2.77 6.85 -0.82
N LEU A 79 3.91 7.53 -0.77
CA LEU A 79 4.31 8.39 0.32
C LEU A 79 3.65 9.77 0.22
N ASP A 80 3.79 10.57 1.26
CA ASP A 80 3.25 11.93 1.30
C ASP A 80 3.87 12.86 0.24
N ASP A 81 5.16 12.72 -0.03
CA ASP A 81 5.84 13.44 -1.10
C ASP A 81 5.50 12.95 -2.53
N GLY A 82 4.60 11.96 -2.65
CA GLY A 82 4.22 11.33 -3.92
C GLY A 82 5.18 10.24 -4.39
N SER A 83 6.27 9.95 -3.66
CA SER A 83 7.18 8.86 -3.96
C SER A 83 6.48 7.50 -3.84
N VAL A 84 6.85 6.53 -4.69
CA VAL A 84 6.22 5.21 -4.73
C VAL A 84 7.20 4.13 -4.31
N ILE A 85 6.83 3.32 -3.32
CA ILE A 85 7.57 2.13 -2.89
C ILE A 85 6.84 0.88 -3.35
N THR A 86 7.51 0.04 -4.13
CA THR A 86 6.91 -1.15 -4.72
C THR A 86 7.28 -2.43 -3.98
N GLY A 87 6.28 -3.25 -3.65
CA GLY A 87 6.47 -4.57 -3.09
C GLY A 87 6.59 -4.56 -1.55
N SER A 88 6.08 -5.64 -0.94
CA SER A 88 5.99 -5.73 0.51
C SER A 88 7.36 -5.71 1.20
N GLY A 89 8.40 -6.28 0.58
CA GLY A 89 9.76 -6.27 1.15
C GLY A 89 10.32 -4.86 1.33
N GLU A 90 10.21 -4.02 0.30
CA GLU A 90 10.67 -2.62 0.36
C GLU A 90 9.82 -1.81 1.33
N ILE A 91 8.51 -1.98 1.31
CA ILE A 91 7.61 -1.28 2.24
C ILE A 91 7.94 -1.64 3.70
N VAL A 92 8.19 -2.92 4.00
CA VAL A 92 8.59 -3.33 5.36
C VAL A 92 9.94 -2.72 5.76
N ARG A 93 10.92 -2.69 4.85
CA ARG A 93 12.23 -2.06 5.12
C ARG A 93 12.08 -0.57 5.42
N TRP A 94 11.36 0.13 4.56
CA TRP A 94 11.09 1.56 4.73
C TRP A 94 10.37 1.83 6.06
N ALA A 95 9.28 1.10 6.34
CA ALA A 95 8.51 1.29 7.58
C ALA A 95 9.38 1.13 8.83
N LYS A 96 10.30 0.15 8.84
CA LYS A 96 11.25 -0.03 9.95
C LYS A 96 12.26 1.11 10.07
N ALA A 97 12.76 1.63 8.95
CA ALA A 97 13.71 2.74 8.94
C ALA A 97 13.06 4.08 9.30
N SER A 98 11.77 4.22 9.05
CA SER A 98 10.97 5.43 9.32
C SER A 98 10.23 5.38 10.67
N ALA A 99 10.43 4.34 11.48
CA ALA A 99 9.89 4.25 12.82
C ALA A 99 10.65 5.23 13.72
N GLY A 100 9.93 6.21 14.27
CA GLY A 100 10.42 7.23 15.21
C GLY A 100 9.59 7.20 16.47
#